data_AF-Q6FLU7-F1
#
_entry.id   AF-Q6FLU7-F1
#
_cell.length_a   1.000
_cell.length_b   1.000
_cell.length_c   1.000
_cell.angle_alpha   90.00
_cell.angle_beta   90.00
_cell.angle_gamma   90.00
#
_symmetry.space_group_name_H-M   'P 1'
#
loop_
_entity.id
_entity.type
_entity.pdbx_description
1 polymer ?
#
loop_
_entity_poly.entity_id
_entity_poly.type
_entity_poly.pdbx_seq_one_letter_code
_entity_poly.pdbx_strand_id
1 'polypeptide(L)'
;MTNTMPVRSYQNCSENDVVGYNDCPESLFVMPAVKAAKKTRPRRIPVSVNTDTQSSKINEGVSSESASKDDDVLNLPKSRLAKASAVPPPPIGRRSTSSSVSSLMCDSPTPLQSRSSSMSTLDNVSLLDENELMKKVANILNAESKLSNKEYEYYKGKIDSNLEESLKNDKVRIFLSRFFSELESSKNKEFAQKILLRGMTSDTTINSWCPAFHKIFDNASCC
;
A
#
# COMPACT_ATOMS: atom_id res chain seq x y z
N MET A 1 3.53 -15.70 43.44
CA MET A 1 4.59 -14.70 43.20
C MET A 1 4.37 -14.13 41.79
N THR A 2 3.82 -12.93 41.68
CA THR A 2 3.50 -12.31 40.38
C THR A 2 4.71 -11.53 39.87
N ASN A 3 5.31 -11.99 38.77
CA ASN A 3 6.40 -11.31 38.08
C ASN A 3 5.85 -10.11 37.29
N THR A 4 5.89 -8.92 37.88
CA THR A 4 5.60 -7.67 37.18
C THR A 4 6.81 -7.26 36.34
N MET A 5 6.69 -7.35 35.02
CA MET A 5 7.67 -6.78 34.08
C MET A 5 7.66 -5.25 34.17
N PRO A 6 8.80 -4.58 34.38
CA PRO A 6 8.86 -3.12 34.45
C PRO A 6 8.56 -2.50 33.07
N VAL A 7 7.63 -1.55 33.05
CA VAL A 7 7.32 -0.74 31.85
C VAL A 7 8.50 0.21 31.60
N ARG A 8 9.30 -0.07 30.56
CA ARG A 8 10.37 0.83 30.11
C ARG A 8 9.79 1.93 29.22
N SER A 9 10.19 3.18 29.47
CA SER A 9 9.88 4.30 28.59
C SER A 9 10.70 4.21 27.30
N TYR A 10 10.05 4.33 26.15
CA TYR A 10 10.69 4.37 24.82
C TYR A 10 11.52 5.64 24.58
N GLN A 11 11.51 6.61 25.50
CA GLN A 11 12.23 7.87 25.33
C GLN A 11 13.75 7.73 25.45
N ASN A 12 14.26 6.62 25.98
CA ASN A 12 15.70 6.35 26.17
C ASN A 12 16.15 5.00 25.60
N CYS A 13 15.41 4.42 24.65
CA CYS A 13 15.85 3.20 23.98
C CYS A 13 16.84 3.55 22.86
N SER A 14 17.99 2.87 22.83
CA SER A 14 18.87 2.91 21.67
C SER A 14 18.27 2.09 20.52
N GLU A 15 18.74 2.30 19.30
CA GLU A 15 18.27 1.59 18.10
C GLU A 15 18.35 0.05 18.25
N ASN A 16 19.34 -0.43 19.00
CA ASN A 16 19.54 -1.85 19.30
C ASN A 16 18.55 -2.41 20.33
N ASP A 17 17.86 -1.57 21.10
CA ASP A 17 16.90 -1.98 22.13
C ASP A 17 15.48 -2.21 21.57
N VAL A 18 15.25 -1.84 20.30
CA VAL A 18 13.96 -2.01 19.64
C VAL A 18 13.98 -3.30 18.83
N VAL A 19 13.33 -4.34 19.37
CA VAL A 19 13.16 -5.63 18.69
C VAL A 19 12.52 -5.41 17.32
N GLY A 20 13.19 -5.85 16.25
CA GLY A 20 12.73 -5.70 14.87
C GLY A 20 13.23 -4.46 14.13
N TYR A 21 13.95 -3.53 14.79
CA TYR A 21 14.40 -2.30 14.13
C TYR A 21 15.45 -2.57 13.03
N ASN A 22 16.29 -3.59 13.22
CA ASN A 22 17.29 -4.03 12.24
C ASN A 22 16.84 -5.23 11.39
N ASP A 23 15.59 -5.69 11.51
CA ASP A 23 15.08 -6.84 10.76
C ASP A 23 14.55 -6.46 9.35
N CYS A 24 14.82 -5.25 8.89
CA CYS A 24 14.43 -4.83 7.54
C CYS A 24 15.43 -5.40 6.53
N PRO A 25 15.03 -6.35 5.66
CA PRO A 25 15.95 -6.99 4.75
C PRO A 25 16.49 -5.99 3.74
N GLU A 26 17.81 -5.88 3.68
CA GLU A 26 18.55 -4.95 2.80
C GLU A 26 18.26 -5.17 1.30
N SER A 27 17.65 -6.30 0.96
CA SER A 27 17.17 -6.63 -0.38
C SER A 27 16.06 -5.70 -0.90
N LEU A 28 15.35 -4.97 -0.04
CA LEU A 28 14.38 -3.95 -0.47
C LEU A 28 15.06 -2.65 -0.95
N PHE A 29 16.34 -2.43 -0.63
CA PHE A 29 17.09 -1.22 -0.96
C PHE A 29 18.14 -1.43 -2.06
N VAL A 30 18.02 -2.50 -2.86
CA VAL A 30 18.83 -2.66 -4.08
C VAL A 30 18.40 -1.60 -5.09
N MET A 31 18.95 -0.39 -4.96
CA MET A 31 18.90 0.60 -6.02
C MET A 31 19.66 0.02 -7.21
N PRO A 32 19.09 -0.02 -8.43
CA PRO A 32 19.81 -0.46 -9.60
C PRO A 32 21.04 0.42 -9.78
N ALA A 33 22.22 -0.20 -9.86
CA ALA A 33 23.47 0.51 -10.08
C ALA A 33 23.34 1.38 -11.33
N VAL A 34 23.24 2.70 -11.14
CA VAL A 34 23.34 3.66 -12.22
C VAL A 34 24.73 3.48 -12.81
N LYS A 35 24.80 3.01 -14.06
CA LYS A 35 26.06 2.88 -14.80
C LYS A 35 26.71 4.25 -14.84
N ALA A 36 27.70 4.47 -13.98
CA ALA A 36 28.48 5.69 -13.97
C ALA A 36 29.09 5.86 -15.37
N ALA A 37 28.69 6.94 -16.07
CA ALA A 37 29.31 7.31 -17.33
C ALA A 37 30.81 7.50 -17.08
N LYS A 38 31.64 6.71 -17.75
CA LYS A 38 33.10 6.76 -17.66
C LYS A 38 33.59 8.12 -18.14
N LYS A 39 33.72 9.08 -17.22
CA LYS A 39 34.45 10.32 -17.45
C LYS A 39 35.93 9.99 -17.26
N THR A 40 36.65 9.87 -18.37
CA THR A 40 38.11 9.75 -18.42
C THR A 40 38.73 10.91 -17.63
N ARG A 41 39.29 10.60 -16.46
CA ARG A 41 40.16 11.51 -15.70
C ARG A 41 41.61 11.06 -15.86
N PRO A 42 42.56 12.01 -15.98
CA PRO A 42 43.96 11.70 -16.17
C PRO A 42 44.58 11.12 -14.89
N ARG A 43 45.53 10.20 -15.12
CA ARG A 43 46.37 9.47 -14.16
C ARG A 43 46.82 10.31 -12.96
N ARG A 44 46.53 9.83 -11.74
CA ARG A 44 47.35 10.08 -10.54
C ARG A 44 47.69 8.75 -9.88
N ILE A 45 48.91 8.73 -9.34
CA ILE A 45 49.77 7.63 -8.92
C ILE A 45 49.22 6.94 -7.65
N PRO A 46 49.36 5.61 -7.49
CA PRO A 46 48.83 4.86 -6.35
C PRO A 46 49.73 4.97 -5.10
N VAL A 47 49.11 5.07 -3.92
CA VAL A 47 49.73 4.77 -2.63
C VAL A 47 48.95 3.63 -2.00
N SER A 48 49.63 2.52 -1.76
CA SER A 48 49.11 1.30 -1.14
C SER A 48 48.98 1.46 0.37
N VAL A 49 47.86 1.03 0.94
CA VAL A 49 47.81 0.56 2.33
C VAL A 49 46.93 -0.68 2.36
N ASN A 50 47.56 -1.80 2.68
CA ASN A 50 46.94 -3.09 2.97
C ASN A 50 46.36 -3.06 4.39
N THR A 51 45.21 -3.68 4.61
CA THR A 51 44.99 -4.51 5.80
C THR A 51 44.04 -5.65 5.45
N ASP A 52 44.61 -6.85 5.49
CA ASP A 52 43.93 -8.13 5.61
C ASP A 52 43.04 -8.15 6.87
N THR A 53 41.89 -8.84 6.83
CA THR A 53 41.51 -9.80 7.89
C THR A 53 40.36 -10.72 7.42
N GLN A 54 40.77 -11.98 7.32
CA GLN A 54 40.13 -13.28 7.25
C GLN A 54 38.67 -13.49 7.69
N SER A 55 37.98 -14.27 6.85
CA SER A 55 37.11 -15.42 7.17
C SER A 55 36.94 -15.82 8.63
N SER A 56 35.69 -16.09 9.03
CA SER A 56 35.38 -17.30 9.81
C SER A 56 33.95 -17.79 9.54
N LYS A 57 33.88 -19.08 9.22
CA LYS A 57 32.71 -19.96 9.21
C LYS A 57 32.35 -20.31 10.64
N ILE A 58 31.06 -20.49 10.95
CA ILE A 58 30.61 -21.44 11.96
C ILE A 58 29.24 -22.03 11.60
N ASN A 59 29.12 -23.30 11.95
CA ASN A 59 28.10 -24.29 11.63
C ASN A 59 26.99 -24.38 12.70
N GLU A 60 25.85 -24.94 12.27
CA GLU A 60 24.97 -25.95 12.94
C GLU A 60 24.31 -25.72 14.31
N GLY A 61 23.07 -26.26 14.41
CA GLY A 61 22.36 -26.62 15.66
C GLY A 61 20.86 -26.29 15.59
N VAL A 62 19.96 -27.19 15.17
CA VAL A 62 19.30 -28.26 15.96
C VAL A 62 18.57 -27.74 17.20
N SER A 63 17.22 -27.73 17.17
CA SER A 63 16.39 -28.56 18.05
C SER A 63 14.89 -28.27 17.94
N SER A 64 14.15 -29.37 17.93
CA SER A 64 12.71 -29.58 17.97
C SER A 64 12.13 -29.57 19.40
N GLU A 65 10.81 -29.39 19.52
CA GLU A 65 9.81 -29.91 20.51
C GLU A 65 8.72 -28.84 20.69
N SER A 66 7.42 -29.02 20.41
CA SER A 66 6.39 -30.06 20.68
C SER A 66 5.68 -29.91 22.05
N ALA A 67 4.38 -30.25 22.04
CA ALA A 67 3.40 -30.31 23.14
C ALA A 67 2.70 -28.98 23.51
N SER A 68 1.38 -28.78 23.58
CA SER A 68 0.09 -29.52 23.52
C SER A 68 -0.75 -29.17 24.76
N LYS A 69 -2.08 -29.09 24.60
CA LYS A 69 -3.15 -29.18 25.62
C LYS A 69 -3.38 -27.93 26.49
N ASP A 70 -4.56 -27.63 27.02
CA ASP A 70 -5.99 -27.96 26.82
C ASP A 70 -6.75 -27.02 27.80
N ASP A 71 -8.00 -26.68 27.47
CA ASP A 71 -9.15 -26.41 28.36
C ASP A 71 -9.28 -25.17 29.31
N ASP A 72 -10.57 -24.88 29.55
CA ASP A 72 -11.27 -24.01 30.52
C ASP A 72 -11.46 -22.51 30.17
N VAL A 73 -12.64 -22.06 29.71
CA VAL A 73 -13.99 -21.98 30.34
C VAL A 73 -14.09 -20.94 31.47
N LEU A 74 -14.80 -19.84 31.13
CA LEU A 74 -15.56 -18.90 31.97
C LEU A 74 -14.86 -18.22 33.16
N ASN A 75 -14.71 -16.89 33.09
CA ASN A 75 -15.46 -15.99 33.98
C ASN A 75 -15.28 -14.50 33.63
N LEU A 76 -16.41 -13.83 33.47
CA LEU A 76 -16.58 -12.39 33.39
C LEU A 76 -16.67 -11.82 34.82
N PRO A 77 -15.97 -10.71 35.14
CA PRO A 77 -16.64 -9.70 35.95
C PRO A 77 -16.40 -8.27 35.44
N LYS A 78 -17.52 -7.69 35.02
CA LYS A 78 -18.05 -6.36 35.40
C LYS A 78 -17.11 -5.38 36.12
N SER A 79 -17.07 -4.19 35.51
CA SER A 79 -16.92 -2.86 36.11
C SER A 79 -15.53 -2.44 36.60
N ARG A 80 -15.00 -1.40 35.95
CA ARG A 80 -14.48 -0.20 36.63
C ARG A 80 -14.42 0.97 35.66
N LEU A 81 -15.28 1.95 35.94
CA LEU A 81 -15.25 3.30 35.41
C LEU A 81 -13.92 3.94 35.85
N ALA A 82 -12.95 4.04 34.93
CA ALA A 82 -11.71 4.75 35.19
C ALA A 82 -11.87 6.22 34.77
N LYS A 83 -11.83 7.07 35.79
CA LYS A 83 -11.86 8.52 35.76
C LYS A 83 -10.69 9.04 34.90
N ALA A 84 -11.02 9.69 33.78
CA ALA A 84 -10.04 10.35 32.92
C ALA A 84 -9.38 11.51 33.70
N SER A 85 -8.11 11.30 34.08
CA SER A 85 -7.26 12.38 34.57
C SER A 85 -6.86 13.24 33.38
N ALA A 86 -7.33 14.48 33.37
CA ALA A 86 -6.98 15.48 32.37
C ALA A 86 -5.49 15.83 32.48
N VAL A 87 -4.66 15.19 31.66
CA VAL A 87 -3.28 15.62 31.42
C VAL A 87 -3.34 16.64 30.28
N PRO A 88 -2.91 17.91 30.48
CA PRO A 88 -2.88 18.89 29.41
C PRO A 88 -1.88 18.45 28.31
N PRO A 89 -2.20 18.67 27.03
CA PRO A 89 -1.30 18.33 25.93
C PRO A 89 0.00 19.17 26.02
N PRO A 90 1.14 18.61 25.60
CA PRO A 90 2.42 19.33 25.61
C PRO A 90 2.40 20.53 24.66
N PRO A 91 3.11 21.62 24.99
CA PRO A 91 3.19 22.81 24.17
C PRO A 91 3.90 22.51 22.83
N ILE A 92 3.25 22.89 21.73
CA ILE A 92 3.77 22.80 20.37
C ILE A 92 4.97 23.76 20.25
N GLY A 93 6.18 23.21 20.32
CA GLY A 93 7.41 23.95 20.04
C GLY A 93 7.46 24.34 18.55
N ARG A 94 7.37 25.65 18.28
CA ARG A 94 7.58 26.22 16.95
C ARG A 94 9.01 25.90 16.49
N ARG A 95 9.14 24.98 15.54
CA ARG A 95 10.42 24.67 14.89
C ARG A 95 10.72 25.78 13.88
N SER A 96 11.76 26.56 14.14
CA SER A 96 12.28 27.59 13.23
C SER A 96 12.80 26.94 11.95
N THR A 97 12.18 27.25 10.82
CA THR A 97 12.67 26.87 9.48
C THR A 97 13.72 27.87 9.04
N SER A 98 14.99 27.50 9.08
CA SER A 98 16.08 28.23 8.42
C SER A 98 16.02 27.97 6.91
N SER A 99 15.47 28.91 6.16
CA SER A 99 15.59 28.96 4.70
C SER A 99 16.95 29.53 4.31
N SER A 100 17.91 28.66 4.01
CA SER A 100 19.13 29.07 3.29
C SER A 100 18.90 28.90 1.80
N VAL A 101 18.62 30.04 1.17
CA VAL A 101 18.62 30.25 -0.28
C VAL A 101 20.07 30.34 -0.74
N SER A 102 20.55 29.34 -1.48
CA SER A 102 21.78 29.45 -2.26
C SER A 102 21.42 29.40 -3.74
N SER A 103 21.34 30.61 -4.29
CA SER A 103 21.28 30.92 -5.72
C SER A 103 22.65 30.69 -6.35
N LEU A 104 22.77 29.71 -7.23
CA LEU A 104 23.81 29.68 -8.26
C LEU A 104 23.19 29.25 -9.60
N MET A 105 23.18 30.22 -10.50
CA MET A 105 22.94 30.10 -11.94
C MET A 105 24.03 29.24 -12.56
N CYS A 106 23.67 28.36 -13.50
CA CYS A 106 24.53 27.97 -14.62
C CYS A 106 23.69 27.30 -15.71
N ASP A 107 23.65 27.97 -16.86
CA ASP A 107 23.13 27.55 -18.14
C ASP A 107 23.70 26.23 -18.65
N SER A 108 22.84 25.33 -19.15
CA SER A 108 22.89 24.80 -20.53
C SER A 108 21.90 23.65 -20.75
N PRO A 109 21.20 23.61 -21.90
CA PRO A 109 20.14 22.65 -22.17
C PRO A 109 20.74 21.32 -22.62
N THR A 110 20.45 20.25 -21.89
CA THR A 110 20.74 18.87 -22.31
C THR A 110 19.42 18.09 -22.33
N PRO A 111 19.11 17.32 -23.39
CA PRO A 111 17.79 16.75 -23.57
C PRO A 111 17.54 15.67 -22.51
N LEU A 112 16.65 15.98 -21.58
CA LEU A 112 16.10 15.03 -20.62
C LEU A 112 15.28 14.00 -21.40
N GLN A 113 15.82 12.80 -21.56
CA GLN A 113 14.99 11.61 -21.73
C GLN A 113 14.20 11.42 -20.43
N SER A 114 12.99 11.96 -20.46
CA SER A 114 11.92 11.74 -19.51
C SER A 114 11.70 10.26 -19.33
N ARG A 115 12.37 9.67 -18.33
CA ARG A 115 11.98 8.38 -17.77
C ARG A 115 10.85 8.63 -16.77
N SER A 116 9.76 9.22 -17.29
CA SER A 116 8.47 9.24 -16.64
C SER A 116 7.95 7.81 -16.66
N SER A 117 7.94 7.20 -15.48
CA SER A 117 7.25 5.96 -15.20
C SER A 117 5.87 5.97 -15.87
N SER A 118 5.65 4.93 -16.64
CA SER A 118 4.50 4.64 -17.49
C SER A 118 3.17 4.72 -16.75
N MET A 119 2.54 5.88 -16.75
CA MET A 119 1.10 6.02 -16.47
C MET A 119 0.34 6.77 -17.57
N SER A 120 0.96 6.98 -18.73
CA SER A 120 0.39 7.63 -19.92
C SER A 120 0.23 6.62 -21.07
N THR A 121 -0.59 5.59 -20.84
CA THR A 121 -1.27 4.86 -21.91
C THR A 121 -2.76 4.92 -21.62
N LEU A 122 -3.31 6.15 -21.65
CA LEU A 122 -4.75 6.41 -21.56
C LEU A 122 -5.34 6.80 -22.92
N ASP A 123 -4.53 6.86 -23.99
CA ASP A 123 -4.90 7.58 -25.21
C ASP A 123 -5.73 6.77 -26.22
N ASN A 124 -6.18 5.55 -25.88
CA ASN A 124 -7.03 4.74 -26.76
C ASN A 124 -8.14 3.97 -26.03
N VAL A 125 -8.51 4.37 -24.81
CA VAL A 125 -9.71 3.79 -24.18
C VAL A 125 -10.92 4.55 -24.71
N SER A 126 -11.74 3.86 -25.50
CA SER A 126 -13.05 4.38 -25.92
C SER A 126 -13.85 4.71 -24.65
N LEU A 127 -14.03 6.00 -24.40
CA LEU A 127 -14.65 6.50 -23.18
C LEU A 127 -16.14 6.20 -23.28
N LEU A 128 -16.63 5.31 -22.41
CA LEU A 128 -18.02 4.91 -22.39
C LEU A 128 -18.87 6.02 -21.78
N ASP A 129 -20.05 6.22 -22.35
CA ASP A 129 -21.02 7.17 -21.81
C ASP A 129 -21.54 6.70 -20.45
N GLU A 130 -21.98 7.65 -19.63
CA GLU A 130 -22.51 7.39 -18.28
C GLU A 130 -23.61 6.32 -18.29
N ASN A 131 -24.55 6.42 -19.23
CA ASN A 131 -25.65 5.47 -19.37
C ASN A 131 -25.16 4.07 -19.76
N GLU A 132 -24.12 3.98 -20.60
CA GLU A 132 -23.53 2.71 -21.00
C GLU A 132 -22.80 2.05 -19.83
N LEU A 133 -22.06 2.83 -19.05
CA LEU A 133 -21.41 2.37 -17.82
C LEU A 133 -22.43 1.86 -16.80
N MET A 134 -23.51 2.61 -16.57
CA MET A 134 -24.61 2.18 -15.70
C MET A 134 -25.23 0.86 -16.18
N LYS A 135 -25.46 0.71 -17.48
CA LYS A 135 -26.00 -0.52 -18.06
C LYS A 135 -25.04 -1.71 -17.87
N LYS A 136 -23.74 -1.51 -18.06
CA LYS A 136 -22.72 -2.56 -17.85
C LYS A 136 -22.62 -2.95 -16.38
N VAL A 137 -22.67 -1.99 -15.45
CA VAL A 137 -22.71 -2.28 -14.01
C VAL A 137 -23.97 -3.05 -13.65
N ALA A 138 -25.15 -2.61 -14.13
CA ALA A 138 -26.40 -3.30 -13.89
C ALA A 138 -26.39 -4.75 -14.41
N ASN A 139 -25.72 -5.01 -15.53
CA ASN A 139 -25.53 -6.37 -16.05
C ASN A 139 -24.76 -7.27 -15.09
N ILE A 140 -23.67 -6.76 -14.48
CA ILE A 140 -22.92 -7.49 -13.44
C ILE A 140 -23.78 -7.68 -12.19
N LEU A 141 -24.53 -6.65 -11.79
CA LEU A 141 -25.38 -6.76 -10.60
C LEU A 141 -26.47 -7.81 -10.81
N ASN A 142 -27.08 -7.88 -12.00
CA ASN A 142 -28.13 -8.86 -12.31
C ASN A 142 -27.62 -10.29 -12.50
N ALA A 143 -26.30 -10.51 -12.49
CA ALA A 143 -25.73 -11.85 -12.56
C ALA A 143 -26.02 -12.65 -11.29
N GLU A 144 -26.06 -13.98 -11.42
CA GLU A 144 -26.19 -14.86 -10.27
C GLU A 144 -25.02 -14.65 -9.30
N SER A 145 -25.36 -14.41 -8.03
CA SER A 145 -24.40 -14.19 -6.97
C SER A 145 -24.40 -15.35 -5.98
N LYS A 146 -23.21 -15.70 -5.48
CA LYS A 146 -23.04 -16.66 -4.38
C LYS A 146 -23.30 -16.04 -2.99
N LEU A 147 -23.54 -14.73 -2.92
CA LEU A 147 -23.82 -14.02 -1.68
C LEU A 147 -25.24 -14.34 -1.18
N SER A 148 -25.43 -14.25 0.14
CA SER A 148 -26.78 -14.32 0.70
C SER A 148 -27.62 -13.13 0.24
N ASN A 149 -28.94 -13.32 0.05
CA ASN A 149 -29.82 -12.25 -0.44
C ASN A 149 -29.72 -10.95 0.38
N LYS A 150 -29.64 -11.05 1.71
CA LYS A 150 -29.49 -9.88 2.59
C LYS A 150 -28.18 -9.13 2.36
N GLU A 151 -27.08 -9.86 2.19
CA GLU A 151 -25.76 -9.27 1.96
C GLU A 151 -25.67 -8.65 0.55
N TYR A 152 -26.22 -9.34 -0.45
CA TYR A 152 -26.30 -8.84 -1.81
C TYR A 152 -27.11 -7.54 -1.90
N GLU A 153 -28.31 -7.48 -1.30
CA GLU A 153 -29.14 -6.28 -1.27
C GLU A 153 -28.43 -5.10 -0.58
N TYR A 154 -27.71 -5.35 0.51
CA TYR A 154 -26.92 -4.33 1.20
C TYR A 154 -25.84 -3.72 0.30
N TYR A 155 -25.05 -4.54 -0.39
CA TYR A 155 -24.01 -4.04 -1.29
C TYR A 155 -24.59 -3.37 -2.53
N LYS A 156 -25.66 -3.95 -3.10
CA LYS A 156 -26.36 -3.38 -4.25
C LYS A 156 -26.89 -1.98 -3.92
N GLY A 157 -27.57 -1.82 -2.78
CA GLY A 157 -28.06 -0.51 -2.33
C GLY A 157 -26.93 0.51 -2.16
N LYS A 158 -25.75 0.06 -1.70
CA LYS A 158 -24.56 0.92 -1.57
C LYS A 158 -24.04 1.42 -2.91
N ILE A 159 -24.02 0.56 -3.93
CA ILE A 159 -23.60 0.89 -5.28
C ILE A 159 -24.63 1.83 -5.91
N ASP A 160 -25.90 1.46 -5.90
CA ASP A 160 -27.00 2.24 -6.49
C ASP A 160 -27.04 3.67 -5.91
N SER A 161 -26.81 3.84 -4.60
CA SER A 161 -26.86 5.16 -3.94
C SER A 161 -25.69 6.10 -4.26
N ASN A 162 -24.54 5.56 -4.67
CA ASN A 162 -23.30 6.35 -4.81
C ASN A 162 -22.76 6.41 -6.24
N LEU A 163 -23.12 5.43 -7.08
CA LEU A 163 -22.54 5.27 -8.40
C LEU A 163 -22.95 6.40 -9.35
N GLU A 164 -24.23 6.78 -9.35
CA GLU A 164 -24.76 7.84 -10.23
C GLU A 164 -24.00 9.17 -10.02
N GLU A 165 -23.86 9.61 -8.77
CA GLU A 165 -23.09 10.82 -8.46
C GLU A 165 -21.60 10.67 -8.79
N SER A 166 -21.04 9.47 -8.56
CA SER A 166 -19.62 9.20 -8.85
C SER A 166 -19.32 9.23 -10.35
N LEU A 167 -20.26 8.86 -11.22
CA LEU A 167 -20.08 8.86 -12.67
C LEU A 167 -20.03 10.26 -13.28
N LYS A 168 -20.48 11.30 -12.56
CA LYS A 168 -20.25 12.69 -12.96
C LYS A 168 -18.77 13.06 -12.98
N ASN A 169 -17.92 12.29 -12.30
CA ASN A 169 -16.48 12.49 -12.28
C ASN A 169 -15.79 11.72 -13.41
N ASP A 170 -15.10 12.45 -14.29
CA ASP A 170 -14.35 11.91 -15.42
C ASP A 170 -13.36 10.81 -15.02
N LYS A 171 -12.71 10.94 -13.86
CA LYS A 171 -11.75 9.93 -13.39
C LYS A 171 -12.42 8.59 -13.15
N VAL A 172 -13.62 8.62 -12.56
CA VAL A 172 -14.42 7.41 -12.30
C VAL A 172 -14.90 6.81 -13.61
N ARG A 173 -15.33 7.63 -14.57
CA ARG A 173 -15.73 7.17 -15.92
C ARG A 173 -14.58 6.52 -16.67
N ILE A 174 -13.40 7.13 -16.65
CA ILE A 174 -12.18 6.57 -17.27
C ILE A 174 -11.80 5.26 -16.58
N PHE A 175 -11.85 5.21 -15.25
CA PHE A 175 -11.56 4.01 -14.47
C PHE A 175 -12.52 2.86 -14.83
N LEU A 176 -13.83 3.10 -14.81
CA LEU A 176 -14.84 2.09 -15.14
C LEU A 176 -14.76 1.69 -16.62
N SER A 177 -14.53 2.64 -17.53
CA SER A 177 -14.35 2.33 -18.95
C SER A 177 -13.20 1.37 -19.16
N ARG A 178 -12.05 1.66 -18.52
CA ARG A 178 -10.89 0.77 -18.55
C ARG A 178 -11.21 -0.59 -17.95
N PHE A 179 -11.87 -0.64 -16.79
CA PHE A 179 -12.28 -1.89 -16.17
C PHE A 179 -13.13 -2.74 -17.11
N PHE A 180 -14.14 -2.17 -17.77
CA PHE A 180 -15.03 -2.90 -18.67
C PHE A 180 -14.36 -3.28 -20.00
N SER A 181 -13.55 -2.41 -20.60
CA SER A 181 -12.77 -2.75 -21.79
C SER A 181 -11.88 -3.96 -21.55
N GLU A 182 -11.28 -4.02 -20.36
CA GLU A 182 -10.41 -5.11 -19.99
C GLU A 182 -11.17 -6.38 -19.59
N LEU A 183 -12.34 -6.24 -18.95
CA LEU A 183 -13.23 -7.36 -18.64
C LEU A 183 -13.73 -8.06 -19.91
N GLU A 184 -14.00 -7.30 -20.98
CA GLU A 184 -14.42 -7.84 -22.28
C GLU A 184 -13.24 -8.43 -23.06
N SER A 185 -12.06 -7.82 -22.97
CA SER A 185 -10.87 -8.24 -23.72
C SER A 185 -10.17 -9.44 -23.08
N SER A 186 -10.11 -9.47 -21.74
CA SER A 186 -9.44 -10.54 -21.00
C SER A 186 -10.48 -11.54 -20.52
N LYS A 187 -10.33 -12.82 -20.90
CA LYS A 187 -11.12 -13.93 -20.32
C LYS A 187 -10.77 -14.21 -18.85
N ASN A 188 -10.06 -13.30 -18.18
CA ASN A 188 -9.45 -13.51 -16.87
C ASN A 188 -10.07 -12.55 -15.85
N LYS A 189 -11.06 -13.06 -15.11
CA LYS A 189 -11.68 -12.36 -13.98
C LYS A 189 -10.67 -11.75 -12.99
N GLU A 190 -9.55 -12.45 -12.74
CA GLU A 190 -8.50 -11.98 -11.83
C GLU A 190 -7.85 -10.65 -12.24
N PHE A 191 -7.75 -10.38 -13.54
CA PHE A 191 -7.13 -9.14 -14.01
C PHE A 191 -8.06 -7.96 -13.76
N ALA A 192 -9.36 -8.13 -14.01
CA ALA A 192 -10.38 -7.16 -13.69
C ALA A 192 -10.43 -6.87 -12.17
N GLN A 193 -10.28 -7.90 -11.33
CA GLN A 193 -10.14 -7.72 -9.87
C GLN A 193 -8.92 -6.86 -9.51
N LYS A 194 -7.76 -7.12 -10.10
CA LYS A 194 -6.55 -6.30 -9.87
C LYS A 194 -6.75 -4.84 -10.25
N ILE A 195 -7.52 -4.56 -11.31
CA ILE A 195 -7.89 -3.18 -11.67
C ILE A 195 -8.73 -2.54 -10.57
N LEU A 196 -9.74 -3.23 -10.05
CA LEU A 196 -10.56 -2.72 -8.94
C LEU A 196 -9.73 -2.46 -7.68
N LEU A 197 -8.87 -3.40 -7.30
CA LEU A 197 -7.97 -3.24 -6.15
C LEU A 197 -7.03 -2.04 -6.32
N ARG A 198 -6.44 -1.89 -7.51
CA ARG A 198 -5.56 -0.75 -7.82
C ARG A 198 -6.34 0.56 -7.83
N GLY A 199 -7.59 0.56 -8.30
CA GLY A 199 -8.48 1.71 -8.26
C GLY A 199 -8.67 2.20 -6.83
N MET A 200 -9.03 1.30 -5.90
CA MET A 200 -9.28 1.64 -4.50
C MET A 200 -8.06 2.20 -3.77
N THR A 201 -6.85 1.78 -4.16
CA THR A 201 -5.61 2.32 -3.59
C THR A 201 -5.17 3.63 -4.21
N SER A 202 -5.54 3.89 -5.46
CA SER A 202 -5.10 5.07 -6.21
C SER A 202 -6.07 6.25 -6.12
N ASP A 203 -7.37 5.97 -6.04
CA ASP A 203 -8.42 6.97 -6.04
C ASP A 203 -9.37 6.78 -4.86
N THR A 204 -9.40 7.77 -3.97
CA THR A 204 -10.25 7.72 -2.78
C THR A 204 -11.72 8.03 -3.09
N THR A 205 -12.02 8.62 -4.25
CA THR A 205 -13.38 9.00 -4.63
C THR A 205 -14.27 7.79 -4.89
N ILE A 206 -13.69 6.64 -5.25
CA ILE A 206 -14.44 5.41 -5.50
C ILE A 206 -14.62 4.53 -4.25
N ASN A 207 -14.02 4.89 -3.12
CA ASN A 207 -14.01 4.04 -1.92
C ASN A 207 -15.38 3.86 -1.26
N SER A 208 -16.35 4.73 -1.56
CA SER A 208 -17.72 4.63 -1.01
C SER A 208 -18.49 3.43 -1.55
N TRP A 209 -18.26 3.06 -2.82
CA TRP A 209 -19.01 2.00 -3.52
C TRP A 209 -18.14 0.89 -4.10
N CYS A 210 -16.89 1.17 -4.48
CA CYS A 210 -16.02 0.20 -5.15
C CYS A 210 -15.76 -1.07 -4.32
N PRO A 211 -15.58 -1.03 -2.98
CA PRO A 211 -15.46 -2.25 -2.18
C PRO A 211 -16.71 -3.14 -2.26
N ALA A 212 -17.91 -2.53 -2.26
CA ALA A 212 -19.17 -3.25 -2.41
C ALA A 212 -19.30 -3.86 -3.80
N PHE A 213 -18.94 -3.09 -4.84
CA PHE A 213 -18.92 -3.56 -6.22
C PHE A 213 -17.94 -4.71 -6.42
N HIS A 214 -16.71 -4.59 -5.90
CA HIS A 214 -15.71 -5.65 -5.93
C HIS A 214 -16.21 -6.93 -5.25
N LYS A 215 -16.88 -6.81 -4.10
CA LYS A 215 -17.43 -7.96 -3.38
C LYS A 215 -18.51 -8.69 -4.19
N ILE A 216 -19.42 -7.96 -4.83
CA ILE A 216 -20.43 -8.57 -5.72
C ILE A 216 -19.76 -9.20 -6.93
N PHE A 217 -18.84 -8.48 -7.59
CA PHE A 217 -18.14 -8.95 -8.78
C PHE A 217 -17.35 -10.25 -8.53
N ASP A 218 -16.65 -10.35 -7.39
CA ASP A 218 -15.94 -11.55 -6.98
C ASP A 218 -16.88 -12.76 -6.84
N ASN A 219 -18.11 -12.54 -6.37
CA ASN A 219 -19.11 -13.58 -6.14
C ASN A 219 -20.08 -13.79 -7.31
N ALA A 220 -19.96 -13.02 -8.39
CA ALA A 220 -20.79 -13.14 -9.57
C ALA A 220 -20.31 -14.29 -10.48
N SER A 221 -21.27 -15.00 -11.07
CA SER A 221 -21.04 -16.11 -12.00
C SER A 221 -20.81 -15.67 -13.45
N CYS A 222 -20.97 -14.38 -13.77
CA CYS A 222 -20.99 -13.87 -15.15
C CYS A 222 -19.61 -13.68 -15.81
N CYS A 223 -18.50 -13.98 -15.13
CA CYS A 223 -17.14 -13.71 -15.59
C CYS A 223 -16.17 -14.81 -15.19
#